data_AF-A0A916X0J3-F1
#
_entry.id   AF-A0A916X0J3-F1
#
_cell.length_a   1.000
_cell.length_b   1.000
_cell.length_c   1.000
_cell.angle_alpha   90.00
_cell.angle_beta   90.00
_cell.angle_gamma   90.00
#
_symmetry.space_group_name_H-M   'P 1'
#
loop_
_entity.id
_entity.type
_entity.pdbx_description
1 polymer ?
#
loop_
_entity_poly.entity_id
_entity_poly.type
_entity_poly.pdbx_seq_one_letter_code
_entity_poly.pdbx_strand_id
1 'polypeptide(L)'
;MAHMTVATDEIPAWLTICSWIGLALAVACAVGLAVDIARRPQHMAVMSLVWPICALFGSVIWVAAYIAWGRAPRRGSPESGGMGTTLGRAATPRSMGSSVFLGTSHCGAGCTLADLLVEWLLFAAPSVAIVGGLHWVFSDELFAGWVLAYVAALIIGIAFQYFAIAPMNPDRSRARNLGAAARADVLSLTAWQIGMYGVMAIAQLAVFPAWLGGPVATDTAVFWVVMQLAMLAGFVTAYPVNWWLISAGVKERM
;
A
#
# COMPACT_ATOMS: atom_id res chain seq x y z
N MET A 1 23.98 11.32 -18.49
CA MET A 1 23.70 12.75 -18.25
C MET A 1 22.86 12.79 -17.00
N ALA A 2 23.31 13.43 -15.92
CA ALA A 2 22.49 13.60 -14.74
C ALA A 2 21.29 14.46 -15.14
N HIS A 3 20.09 13.88 -15.15
CA HIS A 3 18.88 14.67 -15.29
C HIS A 3 18.82 15.58 -14.05
N MET A 4 18.87 16.89 -14.25
CA MET A 4 18.61 17.85 -13.18
C MET A 4 17.19 17.59 -12.69
N THR A 5 17.03 17.12 -11.46
CA THR A 5 15.73 16.96 -10.85
C THR A 5 15.20 18.32 -10.42
N VAL A 6 13.91 18.55 -10.64
CA VAL A 6 13.22 19.78 -10.27
C VAL A 6 13.05 19.83 -8.76
N ALA A 7 13.61 20.87 -8.14
CA ALA A 7 13.55 21.13 -6.71
C ALA A 7 12.29 21.94 -6.33
N THR A 8 12.03 22.05 -5.03
CA THR A 8 10.79 22.68 -4.51
C THR A 8 10.63 24.15 -4.93
N ASP A 9 11.73 24.89 -5.09
CA ASP A 9 11.77 26.30 -5.49
C ASP A 9 11.47 26.51 -6.99
N GLU A 10 11.64 25.48 -7.81
CA GLU A 10 11.32 25.48 -9.24
C GLU A 10 9.85 25.10 -9.52
N ILE A 11 9.13 24.61 -8.52
CA ILE A 11 7.73 24.18 -8.62
C ILE A 11 6.79 25.37 -8.34
N PRO A 12 5.72 25.59 -9.14
CA PRO A 12 4.74 26.63 -8.88
C PRO A 12 4.17 26.56 -7.46
N ALA A 13 4.21 27.69 -6.73
CA ALA A 13 3.83 27.76 -5.32
C ALA A 13 2.41 27.22 -5.03
N TRP A 14 1.45 27.46 -5.93
CA TRP A 14 0.08 26.96 -5.78
C TRP A 14 0.05 25.43 -5.76
N LEU A 15 0.87 24.77 -6.57
CA LEU A 15 0.93 23.31 -6.65
C LEU A 15 1.57 22.75 -5.38
N THR A 16 2.69 23.34 -4.95
CA THR A 16 3.36 22.97 -3.70
C THR A 16 2.44 23.10 -2.49
N ILE A 17 1.68 24.19 -2.39
CA ILE A 17 0.71 24.42 -1.30
C ILE A 17 -0.40 23.38 -1.35
N CYS A 18 -1.03 23.17 -2.51
CA CYS A 18 -2.06 22.14 -2.68
C CYS A 18 -1.54 20.75 -2.31
N SER A 19 -0.30 20.43 -2.70
CA SER A 19 0.32 19.15 -2.37
C SER A 19 0.51 18.97 -0.87
N TRP A 20 1.02 19.97 -0.16
CA TRP A 20 1.14 19.93 1.30
C TRP A 20 -0.21 19.78 2.00
N ILE A 21 -1.25 20.47 1.54
CA ILE A 21 -2.61 20.32 2.09
C ILE A 21 -3.11 18.89 1.91
N GLY A 22 -2.92 18.30 0.72
CA GLY A 22 -3.31 16.92 0.44
C GLY A 22 -2.58 15.90 1.32
N LEU A 23 -1.26 16.04 1.46
CA LEU A 23 -0.44 15.19 2.33
C LEU A 23 -0.84 15.33 3.80
N ALA A 24 -1.04 16.57 4.28
CA ALA A 24 -1.47 16.83 5.65
C ALA A 24 -2.85 16.20 5.94
N LEU A 25 -3.78 16.26 4.99
CA LEU A 25 -5.07 15.59 5.10
C LEU A 25 -4.93 14.06 5.18
N ALA A 26 -4.09 13.46 4.34
CA ALA A 26 -3.84 12.02 4.37
C ALA A 26 -3.21 11.56 5.69
N VAL A 27 -2.24 12.32 6.21
CA VAL A 27 -1.64 12.07 7.53
C VAL A 27 -2.68 12.22 8.64
N ALA A 28 -3.52 13.27 8.61
CA ALA A 28 -4.59 13.45 9.58
C ALA A 28 -5.59 12.29 9.57
N CYS A 29 -5.95 11.78 8.39
CA CYS A 29 -6.78 10.59 8.22
C CYS A 29 -6.09 9.35 8.84
N ALA A 30 -4.83 9.10 8.50
CA ALA A 30 -4.08 7.95 9.02
C ALA A 30 -3.95 7.98 10.55
N VAL A 31 -3.63 9.13 11.14
CA VAL A 31 -3.57 9.32 12.60
C VAL A 31 -4.95 9.13 13.22
N GLY A 32 -6.00 9.70 12.62
CA GLY A 32 -7.38 9.53 13.09
C GLY A 32 -7.80 8.05 13.14
N LEU A 33 -7.47 7.28 12.09
CA LEU A 33 -7.72 5.84 12.06
C LEU A 33 -6.92 5.09 13.12
N ALA A 34 -5.63 5.40 13.26
CA ALA A 34 -4.77 4.77 14.28
C ALA A 34 -5.32 5.00 15.70
N VAL A 35 -5.79 6.22 16.01
CA VAL A 35 -6.39 6.57 17.31
C VAL A 35 -7.72 5.83 17.53
N ASP A 36 -8.59 5.73 16.52
CA ASP A 36 -9.85 4.98 16.66
C ASP A 36 -9.60 3.48 16.83
N ILE A 37 -8.65 2.90 16.08
CA ILE A 37 -8.24 1.49 16.16
C ILE A 37 -7.62 1.17 17.53
N ALA A 38 -6.81 2.06 18.11
CA ALA A 38 -6.27 1.88 19.46
C ALA A 38 -7.39 1.73 20.52
N ARG A 39 -8.55 2.34 20.29
CA ARG A 39 -9.75 2.24 21.14
C ARG A 39 -10.67 1.06 20.74
N ARG A 40 -10.46 0.49 19.56
CA ARG A 40 -11.28 -0.56 18.91
C ARG A 40 -10.37 -1.61 18.26
N PRO A 41 -9.67 -2.44 19.05
CA PRO A 41 -8.71 -3.40 18.52
C PRO A 41 -9.33 -4.31 17.47
N GLN A 42 -8.63 -4.48 16.35
CA GLN A 42 -9.09 -5.32 15.25
C GLN A 42 -8.95 -6.81 15.60
N HIS A 43 -9.88 -7.62 15.10
CA HIS A 43 -9.78 -9.08 15.24
C HIS A 43 -8.55 -9.65 14.51
N MET A 44 -8.26 -9.14 13.31
CA MET A 44 -7.02 -9.43 12.59
C MET A 44 -5.98 -8.35 12.90
N ALA A 45 -4.93 -8.69 13.64
CA ALA A 45 -3.93 -7.73 14.11
C ALA A 45 -3.32 -6.90 12.97
N VAL A 46 -3.03 -7.53 11.82
CA VAL A 46 -2.47 -6.88 10.62
C VAL A 46 -3.35 -5.74 10.11
N MET A 47 -4.68 -5.87 10.20
CA MET A 47 -5.61 -4.81 9.78
C MET A 47 -5.44 -3.52 10.59
N SER A 48 -4.91 -3.61 11.83
CA SER A 48 -4.60 -2.43 12.63
C SER A 48 -3.54 -1.53 12.00
N LEU A 49 -2.66 -2.11 11.17
CA LEU A 49 -1.64 -1.38 10.40
C LEU A 49 -2.14 -1.01 9.00
N VAL A 50 -2.84 -1.92 8.33
CA VAL A 50 -3.31 -1.73 6.94
C VAL A 50 -4.22 -0.50 6.82
N TRP A 51 -5.16 -0.30 7.75
CA TRP A 51 -6.08 0.84 7.69
C TRP A 51 -5.37 2.20 7.73
N PRO A 52 -4.51 2.51 8.73
CA PRO A 52 -3.74 3.76 8.73
C PRO A 52 -2.80 3.89 7.53
N ILE A 53 -2.11 2.82 7.13
CA ILE A 53 -1.16 2.87 6.00
C ILE A 53 -1.90 3.21 4.71
N CYS A 54 -3.02 2.56 4.42
CA CYS A 54 -3.77 2.85 3.20
C CYS A 54 -4.44 4.24 3.23
N ALA A 55 -4.72 4.80 4.42
CA ALA A 55 -5.18 6.18 4.50
C ALA A 55 -4.10 7.20 4.08
N LEU A 56 -2.82 6.83 4.03
CA LEU A 56 -1.76 7.71 3.52
C LEU A 56 -1.89 7.99 2.02
N PHE A 57 -2.48 7.09 1.23
CA PHE A 57 -2.75 7.34 -0.20
C PHE A 57 -4.25 7.49 -0.50
N GLY A 58 -5.09 6.77 0.23
CA GLY A 58 -6.54 6.77 0.07
C GLY A 58 -7.26 7.89 0.80
N SER A 59 -6.61 8.50 1.80
CA SER A 59 -7.13 9.62 2.60
C SER A 59 -8.57 9.37 3.07
N VAL A 60 -9.47 10.32 2.84
CA VAL A 60 -10.90 10.28 3.24
C VAL A 60 -11.66 9.06 2.70
N ILE A 61 -11.26 8.51 1.54
CA ILE A 61 -11.91 7.34 0.95
C ILE A 61 -11.68 6.11 1.85
N TRP A 62 -10.46 5.95 2.36
CA TRP A 62 -10.14 4.84 3.25
C TRP A 62 -10.72 5.02 4.65
N VAL A 63 -10.91 6.25 5.10
CA VAL A 63 -11.67 6.52 6.33
C VAL A 63 -13.12 6.09 6.18
N ALA A 64 -13.78 6.43 5.07
CA ALA A 64 -15.14 6.01 4.79
C ALA A 64 -15.25 4.48 4.70
N ALA A 65 -14.32 3.82 3.99
CA ALA A 65 -14.26 2.37 3.91
C ALA A 65 -14.03 1.70 5.27
N TYR A 66 -13.16 2.27 6.12
CA TYR A 66 -12.95 1.80 7.49
C TYR A 66 -14.24 1.88 8.31
N ILE A 67 -14.94 3.01 8.28
CA ILE A 67 -16.20 3.18 9.01
C ILE A 67 -17.26 2.18 8.52
N ALA A 68 -17.34 1.93 7.22
CA ALA A 68 -18.32 1.04 6.63
C ALA A 68 -18.03 -0.45 6.89
N TRP A 69 -16.77 -0.89 6.81
CA TRP A 69 -16.43 -2.31 6.72
C TRP A 69 -15.39 -2.81 7.75
N GLY A 70 -14.61 -1.90 8.35
CA GLY A 70 -13.46 -2.22 9.20
C GLY A 70 -13.58 -1.82 10.68
N ARG A 71 -14.55 -0.98 11.05
CA ARG A 71 -14.65 -0.44 12.40
C ARG A 71 -15.21 -1.47 13.39
N ALA A 72 -14.39 -1.86 14.36
CA ALA A 72 -14.78 -2.83 15.38
C ALA A 72 -15.59 -2.20 16.53
N PRO A 73 -16.37 -2.98 17.30
CA PRO A 73 -17.00 -2.52 18.53
C PRO A 73 -15.98 -1.96 19.53
N ARG A 74 -16.43 -1.07 20.42
CA ARG A 74 -15.54 -0.45 21.41
C ARG A 74 -15.14 -1.48 22.45
N ARG A 75 -13.87 -1.50 22.85
CA ARG A 75 -13.36 -2.36 23.93
C ARG A 75 -14.18 -2.14 25.21
N GLY A 76 -14.77 -3.19 25.76
CA GLY A 76 -15.58 -3.15 26.99
C GLY A 76 -17.07 -2.80 26.79
N SER A 77 -17.56 -2.72 25.54
CA SER A 77 -19.00 -2.63 25.27
C SER A 77 -19.72 -3.96 25.55
N PRO A 78 -21.02 -4.00 25.88
CA PRO A 78 -21.78 -5.26 26.02
C PRO A 78 -21.70 -6.15 24.76
N GLU A 79 -21.59 -5.53 23.58
CA GLU A 79 -21.36 -6.20 22.29
C GLU A 79 -19.98 -6.90 22.20
N SER A 80 -19.01 -6.50 23.02
CA SER A 80 -17.68 -7.14 23.08
C SER A 80 -17.65 -8.43 23.92
N GLY A 81 -18.69 -8.69 24.73
CA GLY A 81 -18.82 -9.87 25.59
C GLY A 81 -19.77 -10.95 25.08
N GLY A 82 -20.46 -10.73 23.96
CA GLY A 82 -21.51 -11.59 23.45
C GLY A 82 -21.17 -12.31 22.14
N MET A 83 -20.05 -13.05 22.07
CA MET A 83 -19.87 -14.10 21.05
C MET A 83 -18.81 -15.11 21.48
N GLY A 84 -19.01 -15.73 22.63
CA GLY A 84 -18.32 -16.96 23.02
C GLY A 84 -18.93 -18.18 22.32
N THR A 85 -18.96 -18.23 20.99
CA THR A 85 -19.22 -19.46 20.21
C THR A 85 -18.82 -19.26 18.75
N THR A 86 -17.94 -20.13 18.25
CA THR A 86 -17.52 -20.32 16.85
C THR A 86 -16.44 -19.38 16.31
N LEU A 87 -15.23 -19.93 16.24
CA LEU A 87 -14.26 -19.62 15.19
C LEU A 87 -14.98 -19.57 13.83
N GLY A 88 -14.97 -18.41 13.18
CA GLY A 88 -15.15 -18.31 11.73
C GLY A 88 -16.59 -18.24 11.18
N ARG A 89 -17.36 -17.19 11.50
CA ARG A 89 -18.31 -16.60 10.54
C ARG A 89 -18.89 -15.29 11.07
N ALA A 90 -18.67 -14.18 10.38
CA ALA A 90 -19.58 -13.05 10.48
C ALA A 90 -21.00 -13.54 10.13
N ALA A 91 -22.03 -13.08 10.85
CA ALA A 91 -23.42 -13.52 10.71
C ALA A 91 -23.97 -13.36 9.26
N THR A 92 -23.32 -12.54 8.45
CA THR A 92 -23.46 -12.51 7.00
C THR A 92 -22.06 -12.52 6.36
N PRO A 93 -21.77 -13.41 5.39
CA PRO A 93 -20.53 -13.33 4.65
C PRO A 93 -20.42 -11.96 3.97
N ARG A 94 -19.25 -11.32 4.10
CA ARG A 94 -18.95 -10.06 3.41
C ARG A 94 -19.23 -10.20 1.91
N SER A 95 -19.68 -9.10 1.30
CA SER A 95 -19.86 -9.06 -0.15
C SER A 95 -18.50 -9.28 -0.82
N MET A 96 -18.49 -9.91 -2.00
CA MET A 96 -17.26 -10.16 -2.75
C MET A 96 -16.44 -8.87 -2.93
N GLY A 97 -17.10 -7.76 -3.27
CA GLY A 97 -16.42 -6.47 -3.43
C GLY A 97 -15.72 -5.98 -2.17
N SER A 98 -16.35 -6.12 -1.00
CA SER A 98 -15.70 -5.73 0.27
C SER A 98 -14.52 -6.62 0.63
N SER A 99 -14.59 -7.95 0.39
CA SER A 99 -13.45 -8.85 0.61
C SER A 99 -12.31 -8.59 -0.37
N VAL A 100 -12.61 -8.28 -1.64
CA VAL A 100 -11.58 -7.88 -2.62
C VAL A 100 -10.94 -6.57 -2.20
N PHE A 101 -11.73 -5.57 -1.81
CA PHE A 101 -11.21 -4.29 -1.33
C PHE A 101 -10.24 -4.44 -0.16
N LEU A 102 -10.60 -5.26 0.85
CA LEU A 102 -9.73 -5.54 1.99
C LEU A 102 -8.46 -6.29 1.57
N GLY A 103 -8.60 -7.30 0.70
CA GLY A 103 -7.47 -8.06 0.16
C GLY A 103 -6.50 -7.20 -0.67
N THR A 104 -7.03 -6.27 -1.46
CA THR A 104 -6.25 -5.31 -2.24
C THR A 104 -5.61 -4.25 -1.35
N SER A 105 -6.33 -3.74 -0.34
CA SER A 105 -5.79 -2.81 0.66
C SER A 105 -4.62 -3.43 1.43
N HIS A 106 -4.72 -4.71 1.78
CA HIS A 106 -3.67 -5.42 2.47
C HIS A 106 -2.37 -5.48 1.64
N CYS A 107 -2.46 -5.82 0.35
CA CYS A 107 -1.31 -5.80 -0.57
C CYS A 107 -0.78 -4.37 -0.75
N GLY A 108 -1.68 -3.41 -0.96
CA GLY A 108 -1.35 -2.00 -1.12
C GLY A 108 -0.63 -1.39 0.08
N ALA A 109 -0.99 -1.80 1.30
CA ALA A 109 -0.29 -1.37 2.51
C ALA A 109 1.16 -1.87 2.54
N GLY A 110 1.40 -3.10 2.09
CA GLY A 110 2.75 -3.66 1.95
C GLY A 110 3.59 -2.88 0.94
N CYS A 111 3.04 -2.60 -0.25
CA CYS A 111 3.70 -1.75 -1.25
C CYS A 111 3.97 -0.35 -0.72
N THR A 112 2.96 0.30 -0.11
CA THR A 112 3.09 1.66 0.45
C THR A 112 4.21 1.74 1.47
N LEU A 113 4.32 0.77 2.37
CA LEU A 113 5.38 0.73 3.36
C LEU A 113 6.75 0.50 2.71
N ALA A 114 6.83 -0.37 1.70
CA ALA A 114 8.05 -0.62 0.95
C ALA A 114 8.53 0.64 0.21
N ASP A 115 7.64 1.32 -0.51
CA ASP A 115 7.97 2.54 -1.24
C ASP A 115 8.42 3.64 -0.29
N LEU A 116 7.72 3.86 0.83
CA LEU A 116 8.16 4.80 1.86
C LEU A 116 9.58 4.47 2.35
N LEU A 117 9.87 3.21 2.68
CA LEU A 117 11.18 2.82 3.18
C LEU A 117 12.27 2.95 2.11
N VAL A 118 12.01 2.50 0.88
CA VAL A 118 13.00 2.46 -0.20
C VAL A 118 13.28 3.85 -0.74
N GLU A 119 12.27 4.68 -0.96
CA GLU A 119 12.45 6.05 -1.47
C GLU A 119 13.25 6.90 -0.47
N TRP A 120 12.96 6.80 0.84
CA TRP A 120 13.75 7.48 1.86
C TRP A 120 15.17 6.91 2.01
N LEU A 121 15.34 5.60 1.81
CA LEU A 121 16.66 4.97 1.82
C LEU A 121 17.51 5.43 0.64
N LEU A 122 16.93 5.50 -0.57
CA LEU A 122 17.62 5.97 -1.76
C LEU A 122 17.95 7.46 -1.67
N PHE A 123 17.02 8.26 -1.12
CA PHE A 123 17.30 9.67 -0.83
C PHE A 123 18.48 9.85 0.15
N ALA A 124 18.52 9.07 1.24
CA ALA A 124 19.59 9.16 2.24
C ALA A 124 20.92 8.53 1.78
N ALA A 125 20.86 7.49 0.95
CA ALA A 125 22.01 6.73 0.47
C ALA A 125 21.83 6.29 -1.00
N PRO A 126 22.02 7.21 -1.97
CA PRO A 126 21.79 6.94 -3.40
C PRO A 126 22.61 5.76 -3.95
N SER A 127 23.77 5.48 -3.35
CA SER A 127 24.60 4.32 -3.72
C SER A 127 23.91 2.97 -3.55
N VAL A 128 22.85 2.88 -2.74
CA VAL A 128 22.04 1.67 -2.61
C VAL A 128 21.37 1.29 -3.93
N ALA A 129 21.10 2.25 -4.83
CA ALA A 129 20.56 1.99 -6.17
C ALA A 129 21.43 1.03 -7.00
N ILE A 130 22.74 0.93 -6.72
CA ILE A 130 23.64 -0.04 -7.37
C ILE A 130 23.15 -1.47 -7.15
N VAL A 131 22.65 -1.79 -5.94
CA VAL A 131 22.06 -3.09 -5.62
C VAL A 131 20.82 -3.35 -6.48
N GLY A 132 20.07 -2.30 -6.80
CA GLY A 132 18.87 -2.35 -7.64
C GLY A 132 19.14 -2.50 -9.13
N GLY A 133 20.40 -2.42 -9.58
CA GLY A 133 20.74 -2.50 -11.00
C GLY A 133 21.45 -1.28 -11.57
N LEU A 134 21.65 -0.21 -10.80
CA LEU A 134 22.26 1.01 -11.31
C LEU A 134 23.69 0.74 -11.81
N HIS A 135 23.99 1.18 -13.03
CA HIS A 135 25.26 1.01 -13.78
C HIS A 135 25.55 -0.36 -14.39
N TRP A 136 24.79 -1.41 -14.07
CA TRP A 136 24.99 -2.75 -14.67
C TRP A 136 23.76 -3.32 -15.38
N VAL A 137 22.55 -2.92 -14.96
CA VAL A 137 21.29 -3.21 -15.68
C VAL A 137 20.66 -1.92 -16.20
N PHE A 138 20.59 -0.89 -15.35
CA PHE A 138 19.90 0.36 -15.64
C PHE A 138 20.87 1.54 -15.66
N SER A 139 20.61 2.46 -16.57
CA SER A 139 21.31 3.75 -16.62
C SER A 139 20.62 4.83 -15.77
N ASP A 140 19.35 4.62 -15.40
CA ASP A 140 18.53 5.55 -14.65
C ASP A 140 18.28 5.01 -13.23
N GLU A 141 18.45 5.88 -12.23
CA GLU A 141 18.27 5.56 -10.82
C GLU A 141 16.81 5.21 -10.50
N LEU A 142 15.86 5.80 -11.22
CA LEU A 142 14.43 5.54 -11.03
C LEU A 142 14.08 4.06 -11.24
N PHE A 143 14.61 3.43 -12.30
CA PHE A 143 14.34 2.00 -12.55
C PHE A 143 15.05 1.09 -11.54
N ALA A 144 16.26 1.44 -11.12
CA ALA A 144 16.98 0.69 -10.11
C ALA A 144 16.26 0.74 -8.75
N GLY A 145 15.71 1.91 -8.39
CA GLY A 145 14.88 2.08 -7.21
C GLY A 145 13.61 1.24 -7.25
N TRP A 146 12.94 1.17 -8.39
CA TRP A 146 11.75 0.32 -8.57
C TRP A 146 12.01 -1.17 -8.40
N VAL A 147 13.20 -1.66 -8.76
CA VAL A 147 13.57 -3.06 -8.48
C VAL A 147 13.69 -3.29 -6.98
N LEU A 148 14.35 -2.39 -6.25
CA LEU A 148 14.48 -2.48 -4.80
C LEU A 148 13.12 -2.40 -4.11
N ALA A 149 12.28 -1.43 -4.51
CA ALA A 149 10.93 -1.26 -4.01
C ALA A 149 10.07 -2.49 -4.28
N TYR A 150 10.18 -3.09 -5.47
CA TYR A 150 9.46 -4.33 -5.81
C TYR A 150 9.85 -5.51 -4.90
N VAL A 151 11.15 -5.70 -4.67
CA VAL A 151 11.65 -6.77 -3.79
C VAL A 151 11.23 -6.53 -2.34
N ALA A 152 11.38 -5.30 -1.84
CA ALA A 152 10.93 -4.92 -0.50
C ALA A 152 9.42 -5.11 -0.33
N ALA A 153 8.63 -4.72 -1.34
CA ALA A 153 7.18 -4.89 -1.35
C ALA A 153 6.79 -6.37 -1.30
N LEU A 154 7.45 -7.25 -2.06
CA LEU A 154 7.22 -8.69 -1.98
C LEU A 154 7.52 -9.25 -0.59
N ILE A 155 8.63 -8.85 0.03
CA ILE A 155 9.01 -9.32 1.37
C ILE A 155 7.95 -8.90 2.40
N ILE A 156 7.59 -7.61 2.41
CA ILE A 156 6.62 -7.04 3.36
C ILE A 156 5.22 -7.60 3.10
N GLY A 157 4.78 -7.65 1.83
CA GLY A 157 3.47 -8.14 1.43
C GLY A 157 3.25 -9.61 1.79
N ILE A 158 4.23 -10.47 1.50
CA ILE A 158 4.19 -11.89 1.92
C ILE A 158 4.16 -12.01 3.44
N ALA A 159 4.94 -11.19 4.17
CA ALA A 159 4.91 -11.19 5.63
C ALA A 159 3.53 -10.80 6.17
N PHE A 160 2.93 -9.73 5.66
CA PHE A 160 1.58 -9.34 6.04
C PHE A 160 0.58 -10.47 5.75
N GLN A 161 0.66 -11.12 4.58
CA GLN A 161 -0.29 -12.17 4.19
C GLN A 161 -0.12 -13.40 5.07
N TYR A 162 1.12 -13.73 5.43
CA TYR A 162 1.39 -14.81 6.36
C TYR A 162 0.70 -14.57 7.71
N PHE A 163 0.80 -13.37 8.26
CA PHE A 163 0.14 -13.02 9.53
C PHE A 163 -1.38 -12.91 9.44
N ALA A 164 -1.94 -12.73 8.24
CA ALA A 164 -3.38 -12.83 8.00
C ALA A 164 -3.86 -14.29 7.87
N ILE A 165 -3.14 -15.12 7.11
CA ILE A 165 -3.55 -16.50 6.76
C ILE A 165 -3.25 -17.50 7.88
N ALA A 166 -2.12 -17.37 8.59
CA ALA A 166 -1.71 -18.35 9.59
C ALA A 166 -2.73 -18.52 10.73
N PRO A 167 -3.33 -17.46 11.29
CA PRO A 167 -4.38 -17.59 12.31
C PRO A 167 -5.67 -18.23 11.79
N MET A 168 -5.96 -18.11 10.49
CA MET A 168 -7.14 -18.71 9.86
C MET A 168 -6.95 -20.22 9.62
N ASN A 169 -5.70 -20.69 9.62
CA ASN A 169 -5.34 -22.06 9.28
C ASN A 169 -4.33 -22.64 10.29
N PRO A 170 -4.76 -22.83 11.57
CA PRO A 170 -3.87 -23.28 12.64
C PRO A 170 -3.30 -24.69 12.41
N ASP A 171 -4.03 -25.54 11.67
CA ASP A 171 -3.64 -26.92 11.39
C ASP A 171 -2.58 -27.05 10.28
N ARG A 172 -2.32 -25.98 9.52
CA ARG A 172 -1.33 -25.98 8.42
C ARG A 172 0.08 -25.74 8.98
N SER A 173 1.07 -26.45 8.42
CA SER A 173 2.48 -26.19 8.75
C SER A 173 2.90 -24.77 8.35
N ARG A 174 3.89 -24.21 9.05
CA ARG A 174 4.41 -22.85 8.78
C ARG A 174 4.82 -22.66 7.31
N ALA A 175 5.46 -23.66 6.71
CA ALA A 175 5.88 -23.63 5.31
C ALA A 175 4.68 -23.59 4.34
N ARG A 176 3.59 -24.31 4.65
CA ARG A 176 2.38 -24.30 3.81
C ARG A 176 1.65 -22.96 3.89
N ASN A 177 1.60 -22.35 5.07
CA ASN A 177 1.05 -20.99 5.23
C ASN A 177 1.90 -19.94 4.52
N LEU A 178 3.22 -20.06 4.55
CA LEU A 178 4.11 -19.19 3.78
C LEU A 178 3.92 -19.34 2.27
N GLY A 179 3.80 -20.58 1.78
CA GLY A 179 3.51 -20.84 0.36
C GLY A 179 2.15 -20.30 -0.08
N ALA A 180 1.14 -20.37 0.78
CA ALA A 180 -0.17 -19.78 0.53
C ALA A 180 -0.10 -18.23 0.49
N ALA A 181 0.61 -17.62 1.44
CA ALA A 181 0.85 -16.18 1.47
C ALA A 181 1.56 -15.70 0.19
N ALA A 182 2.62 -16.40 -0.24
CA ALA A 182 3.32 -16.07 -1.48
C ALA A 182 2.42 -16.15 -2.71
N ARG A 183 1.65 -17.24 -2.89
CA ARG A 183 0.73 -17.38 -4.02
C ARG A 183 -0.40 -16.35 -4.02
N ALA A 184 -0.87 -15.96 -2.83
CA ALA A 184 -1.94 -14.98 -2.67
C ALA A 184 -1.48 -13.54 -2.92
N ASP A 185 -0.19 -13.24 -2.72
CA ASP A 185 0.33 -11.88 -2.82
C ASP A 185 1.05 -11.58 -4.12
N VAL A 186 1.89 -12.49 -4.63
CA VAL A 186 2.79 -12.22 -5.78
C VAL A 186 2.04 -11.63 -6.96
N LEU A 187 0.98 -12.29 -7.43
CA LEU A 187 0.28 -11.82 -8.63
C LEU A 187 -0.47 -10.49 -8.40
N SER A 188 -1.11 -10.32 -7.23
CA SER A 188 -1.77 -9.06 -6.89
C SER A 188 -0.80 -7.90 -6.73
N LEU A 189 0.39 -8.18 -6.17
CA LEU A 189 1.45 -7.20 -5.98
C LEU A 189 2.07 -6.81 -7.31
N THR A 190 2.36 -7.78 -8.18
CA THR A 190 2.83 -7.47 -9.54
C THR A 190 1.84 -6.59 -10.28
N ALA A 191 0.54 -6.90 -10.20
CA ALA A 191 -0.49 -6.08 -10.80
C ALA A 191 -0.55 -4.67 -10.20
N TRP A 192 -0.38 -4.53 -8.89
CA TRP A 192 -0.26 -3.24 -8.23
C TRP A 192 0.91 -2.42 -8.78
N GLN A 193 2.10 -3.03 -8.83
CA GLN A 193 3.32 -2.36 -9.26
C GLN A 193 3.25 -1.95 -10.73
N ILE A 194 2.58 -2.73 -11.60
CA ILE A 194 2.33 -2.31 -13.00
C ILE A 194 1.53 -1.00 -13.04
N GLY A 195 0.45 -0.88 -12.27
CA GLY A 195 -0.37 0.34 -12.25
C GLY A 195 0.37 1.52 -11.65
N MET A 196 1.03 1.30 -10.51
CA MET A 196 1.76 2.34 -9.78
C MET A 196 2.99 2.84 -10.54
N TYR A 197 3.87 1.93 -10.99
CA TYR A 197 5.03 2.31 -11.80
C TYR A 197 4.61 2.89 -13.14
N GLY A 198 3.49 2.45 -13.73
CA GLY A 198 2.94 3.05 -14.94
C GLY A 198 2.62 4.54 -14.77
N VAL A 199 1.92 4.90 -13.69
CA VAL A 199 1.62 6.32 -13.39
C VAL A 199 2.89 7.10 -13.03
N MET A 200 3.79 6.52 -12.24
CA MET A 200 5.06 7.16 -11.91
C MET A 200 5.93 7.38 -13.15
N ALA A 201 5.97 6.43 -14.08
CA ALA A 201 6.67 6.57 -15.36
C ALA A 201 6.10 7.73 -16.18
N ILE A 202 4.77 7.80 -16.32
CA ILE A 202 4.10 8.87 -17.06
C ILE A 202 4.40 10.22 -16.42
N ALA A 203 4.34 10.33 -15.10
CA ALA A 203 4.60 11.57 -14.39
C ALA A 203 6.08 12.00 -14.52
N GLN A 204 7.01 11.12 -14.16
CA GLN A 204 8.44 11.43 -14.06
C GLN A 204 9.16 11.53 -15.41
N LEU A 205 8.73 10.75 -16.42
CA LEU A 205 9.43 10.66 -17.71
C LEU A 205 8.75 11.47 -18.82
N ALA A 206 7.48 11.85 -18.66
CA ALA A 206 6.75 12.59 -19.69
C ALA A 206 6.17 13.92 -19.17
N VAL A 207 5.32 13.88 -18.14
CA VAL A 207 4.56 15.07 -17.70
C VAL A 207 5.48 16.13 -17.08
N PHE A 208 6.28 15.76 -16.08
CA PHE A 208 7.17 16.72 -15.42
C PHE A 208 8.29 17.22 -16.32
N PRO A 209 8.98 16.38 -17.12
CA PRO A 209 9.94 16.89 -18.10
C PRO A 209 9.32 17.88 -19.10
N ALA A 210 8.09 17.64 -19.56
CA ALA A 210 7.41 18.53 -20.50
C ALA A 210 6.94 19.85 -19.86
N TRP A 211 6.55 19.84 -18.58
CA TRP A 211 5.94 21.00 -17.93
C TRP A 211 6.90 21.80 -17.04
N LEU A 212 7.82 21.11 -16.36
CA LEU A 212 8.75 21.67 -15.36
C LEU A 212 10.22 21.57 -15.80
N GLY A 213 10.51 20.92 -16.93
CA GLY A 213 11.88 20.82 -17.47
C GLY A 213 12.71 19.67 -16.93
N GLY A 214 12.17 18.86 -16.01
CA GLY A 214 12.84 17.67 -15.48
C GLY A 214 11.93 16.78 -14.63
N PRO A 215 12.40 15.60 -14.21
CA PRO A 215 11.72 14.78 -13.20
C PRO A 215 11.71 15.50 -11.85
N VAL A 216 10.68 15.27 -11.04
CA VAL A 216 10.50 15.91 -9.74
C VAL A 216 11.22 15.11 -8.66
N ALA A 217 12.02 15.78 -7.83
CA ALA A 217 12.79 15.17 -6.75
C ALA A 217 11.91 14.58 -5.64
N THR A 218 12.41 13.51 -4.99
CA THR A 218 11.68 12.75 -3.97
C THR A 218 11.45 13.51 -2.66
N ASP A 219 12.21 14.57 -2.39
CA ASP A 219 12.06 15.46 -1.23
C ASP A 219 11.00 16.55 -1.40
N THR A 220 10.30 16.56 -2.55
CA THR A 220 9.22 17.53 -2.82
C THR A 220 7.84 16.98 -2.43
N ALA A 221 6.92 17.84 -1.99
CA ALA A 221 5.54 17.44 -1.71
C ALA A 221 4.79 16.94 -2.96
N VAL A 222 5.15 17.47 -4.14
CA VAL A 222 4.52 17.10 -5.42
C VAL A 222 4.82 15.64 -5.77
N PHE A 223 6.05 15.18 -5.55
CA PHE A 223 6.42 13.77 -5.73
C PHE A 223 5.48 12.85 -4.95
N TRP A 224 5.29 13.13 -3.67
CA TRP A 224 4.48 12.29 -2.79
C TRP A 224 2.99 12.31 -3.13
N VAL A 225 2.44 13.43 -3.61
CA VAL A 225 1.05 13.45 -4.11
C VAL A 225 0.90 12.62 -5.38
N VAL A 226 1.87 12.69 -6.31
CA VAL A 226 1.85 11.80 -7.48
C VAL A 226 1.99 10.34 -7.07
N MET A 227 2.82 10.04 -6.05
CA MET A 227 2.91 8.71 -5.47
C MET A 227 1.56 8.23 -4.90
N GLN A 228 0.78 9.09 -4.23
CA GLN A 228 -0.58 8.75 -3.78
C GLN A 228 -1.50 8.38 -4.97
N LEU A 229 -1.44 9.15 -6.06
CA LEU A 229 -2.21 8.86 -7.28
C LEU A 229 -1.76 7.56 -7.95
N ALA A 230 -0.45 7.30 -7.97
CA ALA A 230 0.13 6.07 -8.47
C ALA A 230 -0.32 4.87 -7.64
N MET A 231 -0.36 4.98 -6.30
CA MET A 231 -0.87 3.94 -5.41
C MET A 231 -2.37 3.67 -5.66
N LEU A 232 -3.18 4.69 -5.94
CA LEU A 232 -4.57 4.50 -6.34
C LEU A 232 -4.69 3.76 -7.69
N ALA A 233 -3.81 4.06 -8.66
CA ALA A 233 -3.75 3.31 -9.91
C ALA A 233 -3.34 1.85 -9.69
N GLY A 234 -2.34 1.61 -8.82
CA GLY A 234 -1.95 0.27 -8.38
C GLY A 234 -3.11 -0.48 -7.71
N PHE A 235 -3.92 0.20 -6.90
CA PHE A 235 -5.14 -0.37 -6.34
C PHE A 235 -6.11 -0.82 -7.44
N VAL A 236 -6.38 0.04 -8.43
CA VAL A 236 -7.28 -0.25 -9.54
C VAL A 236 -6.80 -1.45 -10.36
N THR A 237 -5.50 -1.56 -10.64
CA THR A 237 -4.95 -2.70 -11.40
C THR A 237 -4.90 -4.00 -10.59
N ALA A 238 -4.65 -3.92 -9.28
CA ALA A 238 -4.63 -5.08 -8.41
C ALA A 238 -6.02 -5.60 -8.02
N TYR A 239 -7.07 -4.77 -8.10
CA TYR A 239 -8.44 -5.14 -7.75
C TYR A 239 -9.00 -6.32 -8.57
N PRO A 240 -8.99 -6.31 -9.92
CA PRO A 240 -9.49 -7.44 -10.72
C PRO A 240 -8.67 -8.72 -10.49
N VAL A 241 -7.37 -8.60 -10.26
CA VAL A 241 -6.50 -9.73 -9.95
C VAL A 241 -6.87 -10.37 -8.62
N ASN A 242 -7.10 -9.55 -7.57
CA ASN A 242 -7.59 -10.04 -6.29
C ASN A 242 -8.97 -10.69 -6.42
N TRP A 243 -9.87 -10.10 -7.20
CA TRP A 243 -11.17 -10.70 -7.48
C TRP A 243 -11.03 -12.09 -8.10
N TRP A 244 -10.18 -12.23 -9.11
CA TRP A 244 -9.91 -13.50 -9.77
C TRP A 244 -9.28 -14.52 -8.81
N LEU A 245 -8.25 -14.14 -8.06
CA LEU A 245 -7.56 -15.02 -7.10
C LEU A 245 -8.52 -15.56 -6.03
N ILE A 246 -9.42 -14.72 -5.51
CA ILE A 246 -10.44 -15.13 -4.54
C ILE A 246 -11.48 -16.03 -5.20
N SER A 247 -11.90 -15.71 -6.43
CA SER A 247 -12.89 -16.52 -7.16
C SER A 247 -12.34 -17.91 -7.53
N ALA A 248 -11.04 -18.01 -7.81
CA ALA A 248 -10.34 -19.25 -8.10
C ALA A 248 -9.97 -20.07 -6.84
N GLY A 249 -10.27 -19.58 -5.64
CA GLY A 249 -9.94 -20.24 -4.37
C GLY A 249 -8.45 -20.25 -4.02
N VAL A 250 -7.63 -19.46 -4.72
CA VAL A 250 -6.19 -19.29 -4.43
C VAL A 250 -6.00 -18.38 -3.22
N LYS A 251 -6.88 -17.37 -3.07
CA LYS A 251 -6.85 -16.38 -1.99
C LYS A 251 -8.10 -16.50 -1.11
N GLU A 252 -7.90 -16.46 0.20
CA GLU A 252 -8.99 -16.54 1.18
C GLU A 252 -9.78 -15.22 1.24
N ARG A 253 -11.08 -15.30 1.51
CA ARG A 253 -11.92 -14.11 1.71
C ARG A 253 -11.66 -13.53 3.11
N MET A 254 -11.18 -12.29 3.15
CA MET A 254 -11.02 -11.49 4.37
C MET A 254 -12.35 -10.84 4.80
#